data_AF-A0A927UI10-F1
#
_entry.id   AF-A0A927UI10-F1
#
_cell.length_a   1.000
_cell.length_b   1.000
_cell.length_c   1.000
_cell.angle_alpha   90.00
_cell.angle_beta   90.00
_cell.angle_gamma   90.00
#
_symmetry.space_group_name_H-M   'P 1'
#
loop_
_entity.id
_entity.type
_entity.pdbx_description
1 polymer ?
#
loop_
_entity_poly.entity_id
_entity_poly.type
_entity_poly.pdbx_seq_one_letter_code
_entity_poly.pdbx_strand_id
1 'polypeptide(L)'
;MDIRTDLALETRESYAGTNVEIPGVVLEKEDSNNNLTITKVIIKDEAGAKAMGKPIGNYITIEAPMLIEDAFFDEKYLVNELSKQIKRLTKTNKKILVVGLGNRDATPDSLGPRTVEKLNIYGNEEWEIQAIAPGVMAQTGMETASIIKAIVKEMKPDIAIVIDSLAARSVKRLITSIQISDTGITPGSGVRNHRRGLCYDTLGIDVIALGIPTVIELIDTSVKELFVTPKDIDENIDTLSEIISRALNKIWTKQE
;
A
#
# COMPACT_ATOMS: atom_id res chain seq x y z
N MET A 1 -11.41 23.85 -3.35
CA MET A 1 -10.96 22.52 -3.80
C MET A 1 -9.80 22.09 -2.94
N ASP A 2 -10.02 21.10 -2.10
CA ASP A 2 -8.99 20.46 -1.30
C ASP A 2 -8.63 19.11 -1.93
N ILE A 3 -7.37 18.73 -1.89
CA ILE A 3 -6.89 17.49 -2.51
C ILE A 3 -6.29 16.62 -1.41
N ARG A 4 -6.88 15.45 -1.23
CA ARG A 4 -6.48 14.50 -0.20
C ARG A 4 -5.26 13.68 -0.64
N THR A 5 -4.44 13.28 0.34
CA THR A 5 -3.38 12.27 0.14
C THR A 5 -3.35 11.25 1.27
N ASP A 6 -3.13 9.98 0.91
CA ASP A 6 -2.80 8.91 1.84
C ASP A 6 -1.29 8.61 1.92
N LEU A 7 -0.46 9.30 1.12
CA LEU A 7 0.99 9.11 1.10
C LEU A 7 1.70 9.94 2.20
N ALA A 8 2.60 9.29 2.95
CA ALA A 8 3.41 9.93 3.97
C ALA A 8 4.34 11.00 3.37
N LEU A 9 4.89 10.72 2.19
CA LEU A 9 5.79 11.63 1.50
C LEU A 9 5.09 12.92 1.05
N GLU A 10 3.89 12.83 0.46
CA GLU A 10 3.13 14.01 0.05
C GLU A 10 2.66 14.85 1.25
N THR A 11 2.28 14.18 2.35
CA THR A 11 1.95 14.86 3.60
C THR A 11 3.15 15.69 4.09
N ARG A 12 4.35 15.11 4.06
CA ARG A 12 5.59 15.81 4.43
C ARG A 12 5.91 16.96 3.47
N GLU A 13 5.76 16.77 2.16
CA GLU A 13 6.04 17.79 1.14
C GLU A 13 5.15 19.04 1.30
N SER A 14 3.94 18.89 1.85
CA SER A 14 3.04 20.01 2.18
C SER A 14 3.66 21.02 3.16
N TYR A 15 4.56 20.56 4.02
CA TYR A 15 5.26 21.41 4.99
C TYR A 15 6.50 22.10 4.40
N ALA A 16 7.01 21.62 3.25
CA ALA A 16 8.25 22.10 2.63
C ALA A 16 8.16 23.49 1.97
N GLY A 17 6.97 24.11 1.92
CA GLY A 17 6.83 25.55 1.67
C GLY A 17 7.44 26.43 2.76
N THR A 18 7.84 25.82 3.88
CA THR A 18 8.70 26.36 4.92
C THR A 18 9.91 25.42 5.04
N ASN A 19 11.13 25.93 5.06
CA ASN A 19 12.37 25.13 5.03
C ASN A 19 12.66 24.39 6.35
N VAL A 20 11.62 23.84 7.01
CA VAL A 20 11.61 23.39 8.40
C VAL A 20 11.59 21.86 8.44
N GLU A 21 12.58 21.28 9.13
CA GLU A 21 12.54 19.88 9.54
C GLU A 21 11.35 19.66 10.49
N ILE A 22 10.50 18.67 10.22
CA ILE A 22 9.37 18.35 11.10
C ILE A 22 9.95 17.60 12.31
N PRO A 23 9.85 18.13 13.54
CA PRO A 23 10.33 17.43 14.73
C PRO A 23 9.68 16.05 14.85
N GLY A 24 10.46 15.03 15.18
CA GLY A 24 9.98 13.65 15.28
C GLY A 24 9.86 12.91 13.94
N VAL A 25 10.26 13.51 12.81
CA VAL A 25 10.22 12.88 11.48
C VAL A 25 11.61 12.91 10.84
N VAL A 26 12.07 11.77 10.32
CA VAL A 26 13.31 11.66 9.55
C VAL A 26 13.02 11.25 8.12
N LEU A 27 13.72 11.88 7.18
CA LEU A 27 13.66 11.57 5.76
C LEU A 27 15.01 10.99 5.30
N GLU A 28 14.97 9.80 4.71
CA GLU A 28 16.11 9.19 4.03
C GLU A 28 15.72 9.02 2.56
N LYS A 29 16.52 9.56 1.64
CA LYS A 29 16.29 9.40 0.19
C LYS A 29 17.45 8.63 -0.41
N GLU A 30 17.12 7.58 -1.16
CA GLU A 30 18.05 6.75 -1.90
C GLU A 30 17.59 6.74 -3.36
N ASP A 31 18.39 7.32 -4.25
CA ASP A 31 18.19 7.13 -5.69
C ASP A 31 18.80 5.77 -6.05
N SER A 32 17.94 4.84 -6.43
CA SER A 32 18.38 3.51 -6.86
C SER A 32 18.83 3.59 -8.32
N ASN A 33 19.82 2.77 -8.67
CA ASN A 33 20.13 2.53 -10.08
C ASN A 33 18.81 2.08 -10.77
N ASN A 34 18.61 2.48 -12.03
CA ASN A 34 17.44 2.12 -12.87
C ASN A 34 16.17 3.00 -12.70
N ASN A 35 16.34 4.31 -12.45
CA ASN A 35 15.25 5.30 -12.46
C ASN A 35 14.16 5.06 -11.41
N LEU A 36 14.50 4.40 -10.31
CA LEU A 36 13.65 4.27 -9.12
C LEU A 36 14.14 5.23 -8.04
N THR A 37 13.23 6.00 -7.46
CA THR A 37 13.54 6.82 -6.29
C THR A 37 12.89 6.19 -5.07
N ILE A 38 13.70 5.87 -4.06
CA ILE A 38 13.24 5.31 -2.80
C ILE A 38 13.33 6.40 -1.75
N THR A 39 12.19 6.71 -1.12
CA THR A 39 12.15 7.68 -0.03
C THR A 39 11.55 7.03 1.19
N LYS A 40 12.28 7.08 2.31
CA LYS A 40 11.84 6.57 3.60
C LYS A 40 11.52 7.74 4.53
N VAL A 41 10.29 7.77 5.01
CA VAL A 41 9.80 8.66 6.06
C VAL A 41 9.69 7.84 7.35
N ILE A 42 10.45 8.23 8.38
CA ILE A 42 10.46 7.57 9.69
C ILE A 42 9.82 8.51 10.69
N ILE A 43 8.64 8.14 11.19
CA ILE A 43 7.96 8.86 12.26
C ILE A 43 8.40 8.24 13.58
N LYS A 44 9.09 9.02 14.42
CA LYS A 44 9.81 8.53 15.61
C LYS A 44 9.02 8.65 16.91
N ASP A 45 8.13 9.62 17.01
CA ASP A 45 7.43 9.96 18.25
C ASP A 45 6.01 10.49 18.00
N GLU A 46 5.27 10.72 19.09
CA GLU A 46 3.88 11.18 19.05
C GLU A 46 3.73 12.58 18.45
N ALA A 47 4.75 13.44 18.61
CA ALA A 47 4.74 14.78 18.02
C ALA A 47 4.84 14.69 16.49
N GLY A 48 5.74 13.84 15.98
CA GLY A 48 5.84 13.50 14.57
C GLY A 48 4.56 12.86 14.04
N ALA A 49 3.97 11.93 14.80
CA ALA A 49 2.72 11.27 14.40
C ALA A 49 1.55 12.26 14.28
N LYS A 50 1.44 13.18 15.24
CA LYS A 50 0.43 14.26 15.23
C LYS A 50 0.66 15.23 14.07
N ALA A 51 1.90 15.63 13.82
CA ALA A 51 2.25 16.53 12.72
C ALA A 51 1.99 15.89 11.34
N MET A 52 2.30 14.60 11.21
CA MET A 52 2.12 13.84 9.98
C MET A 52 0.70 13.29 9.79
N GLY A 53 -0.14 13.30 10.83
CA GLY A 53 -1.46 12.65 10.80
C GLY A 53 -1.37 11.15 10.51
N LYS A 54 -0.23 10.52 10.83
CA LYS A 54 0.08 9.10 10.55
C LYS A 54 0.74 8.46 11.77
N PRO A 55 0.51 7.17 12.04
CA PRO A 55 1.13 6.47 13.16
C PRO A 55 2.67 6.52 13.16
N ILE A 56 3.26 6.32 14.34
CA ILE A 56 4.72 6.11 14.49
C ILE A 56 5.12 4.85 13.73
N GLY A 57 6.18 4.93 12.94
CA GLY A 57 6.69 3.81 12.17
C GLY A 57 7.42 4.23 10.89
N ASN A 58 7.62 3.26 10.00
CA ASN A 58 8.34 3.42 8.75
C ASN A 58 7.36 3.48 7.57
N TYR A 59 7.61 4.42 6.67
CA TYR A 59 6.89 4.55 5.40
C TYR A 59 7.92 4.65 4.29
N ILE A 60 7.94 3.69 3.37
CA ILE A 60 8.86 3.64 2.25
C ILE A 60 8.06 3.86 0.98
N THR A 61 8.31 4.94 0.27
CA THR A 61 7.72 5.21 -1.05
C THR A 61 8.74 4.88 -2.12
N ILE A 62 8.37 3.97 -3.03
CA ILE A 62 9.13 3.66 -4.24
C ILE A 62 8.42 4.39 -5.38
N GLU A 63 9.10 5.34 -6.02
CA GLU A 63 8.64 6.06 -7.21
C GLU A 63 9.27 5.44 -8.45
N ALA A 64 8.44 5.05 -9.40
CA ALA A 64 8.76 4.45 -10.68
C ALA A 64 8.02 5.19 -11.81
N PRO A 65 8.43 6.42 -12.16
CA PRO A 65 7.76 7.22 -13.19
C PRO A 65 7.70 6.53 -14.55
N MET A 66 8.65 5.63 -14.83
CA MET A 66 8.72 4.86 -16.07
C MET A 66 7.54 3.89 -16.28
N LEU A 67 6.68 3.66 -15.29
CA LEU A 67 5.48 2.82 -15.45
C LEU A 67 4.45 3.41 -16.41
N ILE A 68 4.47 4.73 -16.61
CA ILE A 68 3.53 5.45 -17.48
C ILE A 68 4.20 6.18 -18.63
N GLU A 69 5.52 6.21 -18.63
CA GLU A 69 6.29 6.71 -19.76
C GLU A 69 6.44 5.54 -20.72
N ASP A 70 6.12 5.70 -22.01
CA ASP A 70 6.23 4.69 -23.09
C ASP A 70 7.69 4.22 -23.35
N ALA A 71 8.45 3.98 -22.29
CA ALA A 71 9.82 3.52 -22.28
C ALA A 71 9.84 2.00 -22.05
N PHE A 72 10.87 1.34 -22.57
CA PHE A 72 11.18 -0.05 -22.24
C PHE A 72 11.66 -0.15 -20.77
N PHE A 73 10.74 0.01 -19.82
CA PHE A 73 11.01 -0.21 -18.42
C PHE A 73 11.07 -1.72 -18.16
N ASP A 74 12.24 -2.20 -17.72
CA ASP A 74 12.30 -3.56 -17.18
C ASP A 74 11.71 -3.58 -15.77
N GLU A 75 10.44 -3.97 -15.69
CA GLU A 75 9.68 -4.13 -14.45
C GLU A 75 10.42 -4.94 -13.38
N LYS A 76 11.38 -5.80 -13.77
CA LYS A 76 12.19 -6.57 -12.83
C LYS A 76 12.89 -5.69 -11.79
N TYR A 77 13.26 -4.46 -12.13
CA TYR A 77 13.86 -3.55 -11.15
C TYR A 77 12.89 -3.21 -10.02
N LEU A 78 11.64 -2.86 -10.36
CA LEU A 78 10.61 -2.57 -9.37
C LEU A 78 10.22 -3.84 -8.59
N VAL A 79 10.07 -4.97 -9.27
CA VAL A 79 9.80 -6.28 -8.64
C VAL A 79 10.89 -6.64 -7.62
N ASN A 80 12.16 -6.47 -7.99
CA ASN A 80 13.30 -6.80 -7.12
C ASN A 80 13.37 -5.85 -5.92
N GLU A 81 13.18 -4.55 -6.12
CA GLU A 81 13.23 -3.59 -5.02
C GLU A 81 12.05 -3.77 -4.07
N LEU A 82 10.82 -3.95 -4.59
CA LEU A 82 9.63 -4.22 -3.78
C LEU A 82 9.80 -5.50 -2.96
N SER A 83 10.25 -6.59 -3.58
CA SER A 83 10.54 -7.85 -2.89
C SER A 83 11.58 -7.69 -1.80
N LYS A 84 12.66 -6.95 -2.05
CA LYS A 84 13.72 -6.65 -1.07
C LYS A 84 13.19 -5.87 0.13
N GLN A 85 12.39 -4.83 -0.10
CA GLN A 85 11.84 -4.01 0.99
C GLN A 85 10.83 -4.79 1.83
N ILE A 86 9.92 -5.54 1.20
CA ILE A 86 8.95 -6.38 1.93
C ILE A 86 9.68 -7.48 2.71
N LYS A 87 10.65 -8.17 2.10
CA LYS A 87 11.42 -9.24 2.75
C LYS A 87 12.18 -8.76 3.99
N ARG A 88 12.68 -7.52 3.98
CA ARG A 88 13.31 -6.89 5.17
C ARG A 88 12.32 -6.72 6.32
N LEU A 89 11.06 -6.43 6.02
CA LEU A 89 10.01 -6.23 7.02
C LEU A 89 9.39 -7.55 7.51
N THR A 90 9.31 -8.58 6.65
CA THR A 90 8.78 -9.91 7.03
C THR A 90 9.73 -10.77 7.87
N LYS A 91 10.97 -10.31 8.13
CA LYS A 91 11.94 -10.96 9.03
C LYS A 91 12.02 -12.49 8.82
N THR A 92 11.73 -13.28 9.87
CA THR A 92 11.75 -14.75 9.89
C THR A 92 10.35 -15.37 9.83
N ASN A 93 9.30 -14.59 9.58
CA ASN A 93 7.92 -15.05 9.56
C ASN A 93 7.69 -16.01 8.38
N LYS A 94 6.97 -17.11 8.62
CA LYS A 94 6.76 -18.17 7.60
C LYS A 94 5.29 -18.39 7.27
N LYS A 95 4.40 -18.03 8.18
CA LYS A 95 2.95 -18.08 7.98
C LYS A 95 2.40 -16.69 7.69
N ILE A 96 2.13 -16.40 6.42
CA ILE A 96 1.74 -15.06 5.96
C ILE A 96 0.28 -15.06 5.54
N LEU A 97 -0.49 -14.08 6.03
CA LEU A 97 -1.81 -13.77 5.49
C LEU A 97 -1.72 -12.55 4.55
N VAL A 98 -1.96 -12.76 3.26
CA VAL A 98 -2.06 -11.67 2.28
C VAL A 98 -3.52 -11.25 2.14
N VAL A 99 -3.80 -9.96 2.33
CA VAL A 99 -5.15 -9.39 2.27
C VAL A 99 -5.23 -8.38 1.13
N GLY A 100 -6.04 -8.66 0.12
CA GLY A 100 -6.33 -7.73 -0.96
C GLY A 100 -7.58 -6.91 -0.65
N LEU A 101 -7.41 -5.66 -0.24
CA LEU A 101 -8.50 -4.74 0.04
C LEU A 101 -9.02 -4.08 -1.24
N GLY A 102 -10.31 -3.74 -1.20
CA GLY A 102 -10.98 -2.98 -2.24
C GLY A 102 -12.12 -3.73 -2.91
N ASN A 103 -12.74 -3.05 -3.86
CA ASN A 103 -13.90 -3.52 -4.60
C ASN A 103 -13.50 -4.00 -6.01
N ARG A 104 -13.72 -5.28 -6.29
CA ARG A 104 -13.50 -5.89 -7.62
C ARG A 104 -14.26 -5.19 -8.75
N ASP A 105 -15.43 -4.63 -8.46
CA ASP A 105 -16.32 -4.01 -9.44
C ASP A 105 -15.97 -2.55 -9.75
N ALA A 106 -15.08 -1.93 -8.96
CA ALA A 106 -14.61 -0.58 -9.18
C ALA A 106 -13.13 -0.63 -9.58
N THR A 107 -12.83 -0.53 -10.87
CA THR A 107 -11.46 -0.70 -11.41
C THR A 107 -10.35 -0.06 -10.57
N PRO A 108 -10.37 1.25 -10.25
CA PRO A 108 -9.29 1.87 -9.47
C PRO A 108 -9.13 1.28 -8.06
N ASP A 109 -10.17 0.67 -7.51
CA ASP A 109 -10.19 0.03 -6.18
C ASP A 109 -10.02 -1.50 -6.27
N SER A 110 -9.81 -2.06 -7.47
CA SER A 110 -9.72 -3.51 -7.69
C SER A 110 -8.30 -4.08 -7.57
N LEU A 111 -7.30 -3.24 -7.28
CA LEU A 111 -5.88 -3.64 -7.26
C LEU A 111 -5.61 -4.77 -6.26
N GLY A 112 -6.05 -4.62 -5.00
CA GLY A 112 -5.85 -5.63 -3.96
C GLY A 112 -6.44 -7.00 -4.36
N PRO A 113 -7.72 -7.10 -4.73
CA PRO A 113 -8.32 -8.32 -5.23
C PRO A 113 -7.58 -8.94 -6.42
N ARG A 114 -7.21 -8.15 -7.43
CA ARG A 114 -6.48 -8.63 -8.61
C ARG A 114 -5.08 -9.13 -8.29
N THR A 115 -4.39 -8.49 -7.34
CA THR A 115 -3.08 -8.97 -6.88
C THR A 115 -3.22 -10.32 -6.17
N VAL A 116 -4.21 -10.49 -5.30
CA VAL A 116 -4.44 -11.74 -4.57
C VAL A 116 -4.71 -12.91 -5.51
N GLU A 117 -5.46 -12.70 -6.59
CA GLU A 117 -5.75 -13.73 -7.60
C GLU A 117 -4.50 -14.24 -8.35
N LYS A 118 -3.43 -13.45 -8.38
CA LYS A 118 -2.16 -13.77 -9.06
C LYS A 118 -1.09 -14.34 -8.11
N LEU A 119 -1.40 -14.54 -6.83
CA LEU A 119 -0.45 -15.08 -5.86
C LEU A 119 -0.28 -16.60 -6.02
N ASN A 120 0.97 -17.05 -5.98
CA ASN A 120 1.28 -18.46 -5.83
C ASN A 120 1.25 -18.82 -4.34
N ILE A 121 0.08 -19.27 -3.87
CA ILE A 121 -0.14 -19.67 -2.47
C ILE A 121 0.45 -21.05 -2.13
N TYR A 122 0.70 -21.88 -3.14
CA TYR A 122 1.37 -23.17 -3.01
C TYR A 122 2.87 -22.97 -3.16
N GLY A 123 3.45 -22.18 -2.25
CA GLY A 123 4.88 -21.87 -2.21
C GLY A 123 5.76 -23.12 -1.98
N ASN A 124 6.97 -22.91 -1.47
CA ASN A 124 7.81 -24.03 -1.04
C ASN A 124 7.42 -24.52 0.38
N GLU A 125 7.87 -25.70 0.80
CA GLU A 125 7.54 -26.31 2.11
C GLU A 125 7.86 -25.44 3.34
N GLU A 126 8.65 -24.38 3.18
CA GLU A 126 9.05 -23.46 4.26
C GLU A 126 8.02 -22.35 4.52
N TRP A 127 7.13 -22.03 3.57
CA TRP A 127 6.20 -20.89 3.68
C TRP A 127 4.74 -21.34 3.61
N GLU A 128 3.94 -20.92 4.58
CA GLU A 128 2.49 -21.10 4.59
C GLU A 128 1.82 -19.79 4.18
N ILE A 129 1.46 -19.69 2.90
CA ILE A 129 0.82 -18.49 2.34
C ILE A 129 -0.69 -18.66 2.32
N GLN A 130 -1.39 -17.79 3.04
CA GLN A 130 -2.84 -17.68 3.03
C GLN A 130 -3.20 -16.37 2.35
N ALA A 131 -4.25 -16.35 1.54
CA ALA A 131 -4.65 -15.13 0.84
C ALA A 131 -6.17 -14.95 0.83
N ILE A 132 -6.64 -13.72 0.97
CA ILE A 132 -8.06 -13.38 0.88
C ILE A 132 -8.29 -11.99 0.28
N ALA A 133 -9.32 -11.87 -0.55
CA ALA A 133 -9.92 -10.61 -0.94
C ALA A 133 -11.36 -10.54 -0.39
N PRO A 134 -11.58 -9.92 0.78
CA PRO A 134 -12.85 -10.00 1.51
C PRO A 134 -13.98 -9.17 0.87
N GLY A 135 -13.66 -8.32 -0.11
CA GLY A 135 -14.57 -7.33 -0.69
C GLY A 135 -14.86 -6.17 0.27
N VAL A 136 -15.86 -5.37 -0.10
CA VAL A 136 -16.28 -4.18 0.66
C VAL A 136 -17.59 -4.41 1.40
N MET A 137 -17.84 -3.61 2.43
CA MET A 137 -19.09 -3.68 3.23
C MET A 137 -20.35 -3.57 2.36
N ALA A 138 -20.32 -2.80 1.27
CA ALA A 138 -21.45 -2.68 0.36
C ALA A 138 -21.82 -3.99 -0.34
N GLN A 139 -20.87 -4.93 -0.47
CA GLN A 139 -21.07 -6.25 -1.07
C GLN A 139 -21.41 -7.30 0.00
N THR A 140 -20.76 -7.24 1.16
CA THR A 140 -20.83 -8.33 2.16
C THR A 140 -21.73 -8.03 3.36
N GLY A 141 -22.09 -6.75 3.59
CA GLY A 141 -22.74 -6.29 4.81
C GLY A 141 -21.84 -6.32 6.06
N MET A 142 -20.59 -6.75 5.93
CA MET A 142 -19.63 -6.90 7.02
C MET A 142 -18.49 -5.89 6.89
N GLU A 143 -18.01 -5.36 8.02
CA GLU A 143 -16.79 -4.56 8.01
C GLU A 143 -15.58 -5.44 7.67
N THR A 144 -14.81 -5.04 6.65
CA THR A 144 -13.61 -5.76 6.20
C THR A 144 -12.66 -6.05 7.36
N ALA A 145 -12.44 -5.09 8.27
CA ALA A 145 -11.59 -5.28 9.44
C ALA A 145 -12.07 -6.41 10.38
N SER A 146 -13.37 -6.60 10.51
CA SER A 146 -13.94 -7.68 11.33
C SER A 146 -13.76 -9.06 10.68
N ILE A 147 -13.89 -9.15 9.36
CA ILE A 147 -13.60 -10.38 8.60
C ILE A 147 -12.13 -10.78 8.80
N ILE A 148 -11.21 -9.83 8.57
CA ILE A 148 -9.77 -10.10 8.70
C ILE A 148 -9.40 -10.46 10.14
N LYS A 149 -9.95 -9.77 11.13
CA LYS A 149 -9.73 -10.11 12.55
C LYS A 149 -10.20 -11.53 12.90
N ALA A 150 -11.34 -11.96 12.36
CA ALA A 150 -11.83 -13.32 12.57
C ALA A 150 -10.88 -14.37 11.95
N ILE A 151 -10.37 -14.11 10.75
CA ILE A 151 -9.40 -14.98 10.07
C ILE A 151 -8.08 -15.03 10.85
N VAL A 152 -7.54 -13.89 11.28
CA VAL A 152 -6.31 -13.85 12.07
C VAL A 152 -6.46 -14.65 13.36
N LYS A 153 -7.62 -14.54 14.04
CA LYS A 153 -7.91 -15.28 15.27
C LYS A 153 -7.91 -16.80 15.05
N GLU A 154 -8.51 -17.26 13.96
CA GLU A 154 -8.66 -18.69 13.67
C GLU A 154 -7.37 -19.28 13.08
N MET A 155 -6.85 -18.64 12.04
CA MET A 155 -5.74 -19.16 11.25
C MET A 155 -4.39 -18.91 11.91
N LYS A 156 -4.28 -17.89 12.77
CA LYS A 156 -3.06 -17.49 13.49
C LYS A 156 -1.84 -17.31 12.57
N PRO A 157 -1.91 -16.47 11.53
CA PRO A 157 -0.72 -16.13 10.75
C PRO A 157 0.29 -15.36 11.61
N ASP A 158 1.57 -15.44 11.26
CA ASP A 158 2.62 -14.72 11.97
C ASP A 158 2.60 -13.21 11.64
N ILE A 159 2.20 -12.86 10.42
CA ILE A 159 2.18 -11.51 9.88
C ILE A 159 1.11 -11.36 8.80
N ALA A 160 0.53 -10.17 8.67
CA ALA A 160 -0.34 -9.82 7.55
C ALA A 160 0.35 -8.88 6.57
N ILE A 161 0.20 -9.14 5.26
CA ILE A 161 0.54 -8.21 4.18
C ILE A 161 -0.76 -7.73 3.56
N VAL A 162 -1.05 -6.43 3.69
CA VAL A 162 -2.30 -5.83 3.21
C VAL A 162 -2.02 -5.00 1.97
N ILE A 163 -2.74 -5.24 0.87
CA ILE A 163 -2.62 -4.50 -0.38
C ILE A 163 -3.88 -3.65 -0.56
N ASP A 164 -3.71 -2.35 -0.75
CA ASP A 164 -4.82 -1.39 -0.84
C ASP A 164 -4.56 -0.33 -1.91
N SER A 165 -5.64 0.12 -2.54
CA SER A 165 -5.65 1.29 -3.42
C SER A 165 -5.73 2.56 -2.57
N LEU A 166 -4.85 3.52 -2.84
CA LEU A 166 -4.75 4.79 -2.10
C LEU A 166 -5.16 5.99 -2.97
N ALA A 167 -5.40 7.13 -2.32
CA ALA A 167 -5.47 8.43 -2.97
C ALA A 167 -4.11 9.16 -2.93
N ALA A 168 -3.65 9.64 -4.09
CA ALA A 168 -2.55 10.61 -4.17
C ALA A 168 -3.10 12.03 -4.33
N ARG A 169 -2.30 13.00 -3.91
CA ARG A 169 -2.50 14.41 -4.23
C ARG A 169 -1.78 14.82 -5.51
N SER A 170 -0.60 14.25 -5.75
CA SER A 170 0.21 14.53 -6.92
C SER A 170 -0.13 13.58 -8.05
N VAL A 171 -0.47 14.14 -9.22
CA VAL A 171 -0.61 13.37 -10.48
C VAL A 171 0.67 12.59 -10.79
N LYS A 172 1.85 13.10 -10.39
CA LYS A 172 3.13 12.41 -10.63
C LYS A 172 3.26 11.08 -9.92
N ARG A 173 2.50 10.84 -8.85
CA ARG A 173 2.55 9.64 -8.00
C ARG A 173 1.38 8.68 -8.26
N LEU A 174 0.37 9.15 -8.98
CA LEU A 174 -0.75 8.35 -9.46
C LEU A 174 -0.16 7.25 -10.36
N ILE A 175 -0.48 5.98 -10.05
CA ILE A 175 -0.05 4.74 -10.73
C ILE A 175 1.47 4.51 -10.89
N THR A 176 2.30 5.44 -10.42
CA THR A 176 3.77 5.40 -10.54
C THR A 176 4.48 5.22 -9.21
N SER A 177 3.74 5.03 -8.11
CA SER A 177 4.35 4.89 -6.79
C SER A 177 3.70 3.79 -5.95
N ILE A 178 4.52 3.16 -5.11
CA ILE A 178 4.09 2.14 -4.14
C ILE A 178 4.60 2.56 -2.77
N GLN A 179 3.71 2.66 -1.80
CA GLN A 179 4.04 2.91 -0.40
C GLN A 179 3.99 1.63 0.41
N ILE A 180 5.07 1.34 1.12
CA ILE A 180 5.18 0.24 2.07
C ILE A 180 5.18 0.83 3.48
N SER A 181 4.37 0.30 4.40
CA SER A 181 4.41 0.70 5.80
C SER A 181 4.32 -0.48 6.75
N ASP A 182 5.00 -0.42 7.88
CA ASP A 182 4.91 -1.38 8.99
C ASP A 182 3.88 -0.98 10.06
N THR A 183 3.13 0.09 9.83
CA THR A 183 2.10 0.60 10.76
C THR A 183 0.70 0.03 10.50
N GLY A 184 0.56 -0.75 9.42
CA GLY A 184 -0.73 -1.16 8.89
C GLY A 184 -1.38 -0.10 8.00
N ILE A 185 -2.70 -0.20 7.83
CA ILE A 185 -3.48 0.68 6.94
C ILE A 185 -4.86 0.97 7.51
N THR A 186 -5.44 2.13 7.19
CA THR A 186 -6.85 2.42 7.49
C THR A 186 -7.66 2.37 6.20
N PRO A 187 -8.41 1.28 5.94
CA PRO A 187 -9.08 1.07 4.65
C PRO A 187 -10.16 2.11 4.34
N GLY A 188 -10.18 2.58 3.09
CA GLY A 188 -11.24 3.45 2.58
C GLY A 188 -11.29 4.79 3.30
N SER A 189 -10.12 5.41 3.45
CA SER A 189 -9.99 6.75 4.00
C SER A 189 -10.95 7.73 3.27
N GLY A 190 -11.22 7.52 1.97
CA GLY A 190 -12.18 8.22 1.10
C GLY A 190 -13.66 8.20 1.48
N VAL A 191 -14.05 7.65 2.64
CA VAL A 191 -15.39 7.83 3.20
C VAL A 191 -15.23 8.11 4.69
N ARG A 192 -15.64 9.30 5.14
CA ARG A 192 -15.58 9.78 6.54
C ARG A 192 -16.24 8.83 7.55
N ASN A 193 -15.58 7.73 7.92
CA ASN A 193 -16.01 6.87 9.01
C ASN A 193 -14.81 6.50 9.89
N HIS A 194 -15.07 6.38 11.19
CA HIS A 194 -14.15 5.85 12.20
C HIS A 194 -13.94 4.34 11.99
N ARG A 195 -13.46 3.93 10.81
CA ARG A 195 -13.15 2.54 10.52
C ARG A 195 -11.94 2.14 11.34
N ARG A 196 -12.02 0.98 11.99
CA ARG A 196 -10.85 0.35 12.59
C ARG A 196 -9.88 0.00 11.46
N GLY A 197 -8.66 0.53 11.53
CA GLY A 197 -7.60 0.14 10.61
C GLY A 197 -7.23 -1.33 10.77
N LEU A 198 -6.46 -1.84 9.81
CA LEU A 198 -5.73 -3.10 9.92
C LEU A 198 -4.32 -2.77 10.40
N CYS A 199 -4.09 -2.91 11.69
CA CYS A 199 -2.80 -2.68 12.34
C CYS A 199 -2.60 -3.64 13.52
N TYR A 200 -1.41 -3.62 14.13
CA TYR A 200 -1.08 -4.44 15.28
C TYR A 200 -2.13 -4.35 16.40
N ASP A 201 -2.55 -3.14 16.78
CA ASP A 201 -3.51 -2.92 17.88
C ASP A 201 -4.88 -3.59 17.62
N THR A 202 -5.24 -3.77 16.35
CA THR A 202 -6.55 -4.32 15.96
C THR A 202 -6.52 -5.83 15.71
N LEU A 203 -5.42 -6.34 15.14
CA LEU A 203 -5.25 -7.74 14.72
C LEU A 203 -4.42 -8.58 15.69
N GLY A 204 -3.53 -7.97 16.48
CA GLY A 204 -2.62 -8.65 17.40
C GLY A 204 -1.39 -9.26 16.73
N ILE A 205 -1.13 -8.96 15.45
CA ILE A 205 0.02 -9.42 14.67
C ILE A 205 0.61 -8.24 13.89
N ASP A 206 1.88 -8.36 13.47
CA ASP A 206 2.51 -7.35 12.61
C ASP A 206 1.75 -7.21 11.29
N VAL A 207 1.67 -5.98 10.77
CA VAL A 207 0.97 -5.67 9.52
C VAL A 207 1.87 -4.83 8.61
N ILE A 208 2.19 -5.36 7.44
CA ILE A 208 2.82 -4.61 6.36
C ILE A 208 1.74 -4.17 5.38
N ALA A 209 1.58 -2.87 5.16
CA ALA A 209 0.67 -2.33 4.18
C ALA A 209 1.41 -1.94 2.89
N LEU A 210 0.86 -2.33 1.74
CA LEU A 210 1.23 -1.91 0.40
C LEU A 210 0.10 -1.03 -0.13
N GLY A 211 0.33 0.27 -0.15
CA GLY A 211 -0.61 1.27 -0.63
C GLY A 211 -0.18 1.85 -1.97
N ILE A 212 -1.06 1.79 -2.97
CA ILE A 212 -0.74 2.20 -4.34
C ILE A 212 -1.72 3.29 -4.76
N PRO A 213 -1.27 4.51 -5.10
CA PRO A 213 -2.21 5.55 -5.48
C PRO A 213 -2.81 5.29 -6.85
N THR A 214 -4.11 5.02 -6.90
CA THR A 214 -4.84 4.74 -8.14
C THR A 214 -5.84 5.83 -8.50
N VAL A 215 -6.10 6.74 -7.55
CA VAL A 215 -7.00 7.89 -7.75
C VAL A 215 -6.41 9.16 -7.15
N ILE A 216 -6.93 10.29 -7.62
CA ILE A 216 -6.85 11.57 -6.91
C ILE A 216 -8.25 11.89 -6.41
N GLU A 217 -8.38 12.12 -5.10
CA GLU A 217 -9.64 12.49 -4.47
C GLU A 217 -9.73 14.01 -4.34
N LEU A 218 -10.75 14.57 -4.99
CA LEU A 218 -11.04 15.99 -5.03
C LEU A 218 -12.25 16.29 -4.16
N ILE A 219 -12.04 17.10 -3.12
CA ILE A 219 -13.09 17.51 -2.19
C ILE A 219 -13.48 18.95 -2.51
N ASP A 220 -14.73 19.14 -2.91
CA ASP A 220 -15.31 20.46 -3.17
C ASP A 220 -16.71 20.56 -2.57
N THR A 221 -17.11 21.75 -2.11
CA THR A 221 -18.41 21.96 -1.50
C THR A 221 -19.57 21.90 -2.50
N SER A 222 -19.31 22.04 -3.80
CA SER A 222 -20.32 22.07 -4.87
C SER A 222 -20.57 20.71 -5.54
N VAL A 223 -19.61 19.79 -5.47
CA VAL A 223 -19.70 18.41 -6.00
C VAL A 223 -19.38 17.42 -4.88
N LYS A 224 -20.24 16.41 -4.66
CA LYS A 224 -20.20 15.47 -3.52
C LYS A 224 -19.04 14.45 -3.60
N GLU A 225 -17.79 14.90 -3.69
CA GLU A 225 -16.57 14.11 -3.91
C GLU A 225 -16.41 13.64 -5.36
N LEU A 226 -15.22 13.88 -5.93
CA LEU A 226 -14.86 13.46 -7.29
C LEU A 226 -13.55 12.69 -7.24
N PHE A 227 -13.52 11.54 -7.91
CA PHE A 227 -12.30 10.75 -8.09
C PHE A 227 -11.79 10.90 -9.52
N VAL A 228 -10.51 11.18 -9.67
CA VAL A 228 -9.82 11.26 -10.96
C VAL A 228 -8.88 10.08 -11.08
N THR A 229 -8.93 9.42 -12.23
CA THR A 229 -8.11 8.27 -12.58
C THR A 229 -7.60 8.42 -14.00
N PRO A 230 -6.46 7.80 -14.38
CA PRO A 230 -6.04 7.70 -15.77
C PRO A 230 -7.10 6.99 -16.61
N LYS A 231 -7.13 7.30 -17.92
CA LYS A 231 -8.13 6.73 -18.85
C LYS A 231 -7.93 5.23 -19.05
N ASP A 232 -6.69 4.80 -19.00
CA ASP A 232 -6.13 3.46 -19.14
C ASP A 232 -5.96 2.78 -17.78
N ILE A 233 -6.76 3.15 -16.77
CA ILE A 233 -6.65 2.60 -15.41
C ILE A 233 -6.80 1.08 -15.37
N ASP A 234 -7.61 0.48 -16.25
CA ASP A 234 -7.76 -0.98 -16.30
C ASP A 234 -6.42 -1.68 -16.58
N GLU A 235 -5.68 -1.21 -17.59
CA GLU A 235 -4.37 -1.74 -17.96
C GLU A 235 -3.33 -1.49 -16.86
N ASN A 236 -3.32 -0.28 -16.29
CA ASN A 236 -2.41 0.06 -15.20
C ASN A 236 -2.63 -0.81 -13.96
N ILE A 237 -3.88 -1.09 -13.60
CA ILE A 237 -4.22 -1.96 -12.48
C ILE A 237 -3.78 -3.40 -12.78
N ASP A 238 -3.92 -3.88 -14.01
CA ASP A 238 -3.45 -5.21 -14.40
C ASP A 238 -1.93 -5.35 -14.31
N THR A 239 -1.20 -4.37 -14.83
CA THR A 239 0.26 -4.31 -14.77
C THR A 239 0.75 -4.21 -13.33
N LEU A 240 0.20 -3.29 -12.53
CA LEU A 240 0.58 -3.11 -11.14
C LEU A 240 0.28 -4.36 -10.30
N SER A 241 -0.89 -4.99 -10.49
CA SER A 241 -1.22 -6.21 -9.76
C SER A 241 -0.31 -7.38 -10.11
N GLU A 242 0.17 -7.47 -11.36
CA GLU A 242 1.18 -8.44 -11.81
C GLU A 242 2.56 -8.16 -11.19
N ILE A 243 2.99 -6.89 -11.17
CA ILE A 243 4.26 -6.49 -10.56
C ILE A 243 4.27 -6.83 -9.06
N ILE A 244 3.21 -6.48 -8.34
CA ILE A 244 3.11 -6.72 -6.90
C ILE A 244 3.04 -8.22 -6.61
N SER A 245 2.24 -8.99 -7.36
CA SER A 245 2.16 -10.44 -7.16
C SER A 245 3.50 -11.12 -7.44
N ARG A 246 4.22 -10.74 -8.49
CA ARG A 246 5.57 -11.24 -8.80
C ARG A 246 6.57 -10.90 -7.70
N ALA A 247 6.51 -9.69 -7.14
CA ALA A 247 7.40 -9.27 -6.06
C ALA A 247 7.17 -10.08 -4.77
N LEU A 248 5.90 -10.33 -4.44
CA LEU A 248 5.48 -11.16 -3.32
C LEU A 248 5.87 -12.63 -3.52
N ASN A 249 5.51 -13.21 -4.67
CA ASN A 249 5.87 -14.59 -5.03
C ASN A 249 7.38 -14.82 -4.92
N LYS A 250 8.21 -13.88 -5.41
CA LYS A 250 9.68 -13.96 -5.32
C LYS A 250 10.23 -14.12 -3.89
N ILE A 251 9.48 -13.72 -2.86
CA ILE A 251 9.91 -13.86 -1.45
C ILE A 251 9.91 -15.33 -1.02
N TRP A 252 8.89 -16.10 -1.44
CA TRP A 252 8.63 -17.47 -0.97
C TRP A 252 8.72 -18.56 -2.04
N THR A 253 8.87 -18.21 -3.32
CA THR A 253 9.25 -19.17 -4.36
C THR A 253 10.76 -19.33 -4.38
N LYS A 254 11.27 -20.56 -4.50
CA LYS A 254 12.71 -20.80 -4.69
C LYS A 254 13.16 -20.01 -5.92
N GLN A 255 14.20 -19.20 -5.75
CA GLN A 255 14.93 -18.65 -6.89
C GLN A 255 15.73 -19.82 -7.45
N GLU A 256 15.36 -20.29 -8.64
CA GLU A 256 16.26 -21.08 -9.49
C GLU A 256 17.43 -20.21 -9.97
#